data_AF-A0ABD1FQ34-F1
#
_entry.id   AF-A0ABD1FQ34-F1
#
_cell.length_a   1.000
_cell.length_b   1.000
_cell.length_c   1.000
_cell.angle_alpha   90.00
_cell.angle_beta   90.00
_cell.angle_gamma   90.00
#
_symmetry.space_group_name_H-M   'P 1'
#
loop_
_entity.id
_entity.type
_entity.pdbx_description
1 polymer ?
#
loop_
_entity_poly.entity_id
_entity_poly.type
_entity_poly.pdbx_seq_one_letter_code
_entity_poly.pdbx_strand_id
1 'polypeptide(L)'
;MFAVLLLYLLGSPTYRFRLHTDAKNPFSRVGRVFLNAAIPHRGCSAFVAADAEQPITKFLDRAGCSEGDIRDAKALLGLLPIWFTSLGFAVVFSQGTTLFTKQGQTMDREIFSGLKIPAAAMQSLSFFTVIFIMPVYDWVLVPAARSLTGRPAGISMLQRIGAGLFMSLLSMVIAALIEMKRLAVAVEWGLVDEAGATLPMSVWWLAPQYVLFGLANVFVIVGLQDFFYDQVPSDLKSIGLALYLSILGISDFMSSFLIALLESITTRAGLDSWERDLVCC
;
A
#
# COMPACT_ATOMS: atom_id res chain seq x y z
N MET A 1 11.31 1.83 -1.80
CA MET A 1 10.84 1.10 -0.60
C MET A 1 11.70 1.33 0.64
N PHE A 2 13.02 1.15 0.59
CA PHE A 2 13.89 1.28 1.78
C PHE A 2 13.86 2.66 2.47
N ALA A 3 13.90 3.76 1.70
CA ALA A 3 13.80 5.11 2.25
C ALA A 3 12.43 5.38 2.93
N VAL A 4 11.36 4.77 2.39
CA VAL A 4 10.01 4.85 2.94
C VAL A 4 9.90 4.03 4.22
N LEU A 5 10.47 2.82 4.23
CA LEU A 5 10.53 1.96 5.40
C LEU A 5 11.20 2.67 6.60
N LEU A 6 12.32 3.37 6.34
CA LEU A 6 13.02 4.18 7.34
C LEU A 6 12.14 5.31 7.90
N LEU A 7 11.38 6.01 7.05
CA LEU A 7 10.48 7.08 7.48
C LEU A 7 9.33 6.58 8.37
N TYR A 8 8.75 5.41 8.04
CA TYR A 8 7.69 4.81 8.87
C TYR A 8 8.21 4.22 10.18
N LEU A 9 9.43 3.67 10.18
CA LEU A 9 10.08 3.12 11.39
C LEU A 9 10.51 4.22 12.37
N LEU A 10 10.83 5.43 11.88
CA LEU A 10 11.23 6.57 12.70
C LEU A 10 10.08 7.30 13.42
N GLY A 11 8.81 6.90 13.18
CA GLY A 11 7.64 7.26 13.98
C GLY A 11 7.63 8.70 14.50
N SER A 12 7.54 9.69 13.62
CA SER A 12 7.54 11.09 14.04
C SER A 12 6.30 11.44 14.89
N PRO A 13 6.46 12.18 16.01
CA PRO A 13 5.39 12.46 16.96
C PRO A 13 4.44 13.59 16.51
N THR A 14 4.54 14.07 15.28
CA THR A 14 3.88 15.29 14.75
C THR A 14 2.40 15.13 14.42
N TYR A 15 1.79 13.99 14.72
CA TYR A 15 0.47 13.63 14.24
C TYR A 15 -0.50 13.41 15.41
N ARG A 16 -0.97 14.50 16.00
CA ARG A 16 -2.11 14.52 16.93
C ARG A 16 -2.87 15.84 16.76
N PHE A 17 -4.14 15.78 16.36
CA PHE A 17 -5.03 16.95 16.28
C PHE A 17 -6.21 16.86 17.25
N ARG A 18 -6.68 18.03 17.73
CA ARG A 18 -7.89 18.20 18.57
C ARG A 18 -9.04 18.77 17.75
N LEU A 19 -10.26 18.29 18.04
CA LEU A 19 -11.52 18.65 17.40
C LEU A 19 -11.94 20.12 17.60
N HIS A 20 -12.47 20.74 16.55
CA HIS A 20 -13.39 21.87 16.65
C HIS A 20 -14.46 21.74 15.56
N THR A 21 -15.74 21.87 15.93
CA THR A 21 -16.90 21.63 15.04
C THR A 21 -17.63 22.96 14.82
N ASP A 22 -17.80 23.39 13.57
CA ASP A 22 -18.60 24.57 13.21
C ASP A 22 -19.48 24.31 11.96
N ALA A 23 -20.69 24.88 11.97
CA ALA A 23 -21.90 24.41 11.28
C ALA A 23 -22.01 24.71 9.75
N LYS A 24 -20.90 25.00 9.06
CA LYS A 24 -20.89 25.25 7.60
C LYS A 24 -20.42 24.01 6.82
N ASN A 25 -20.90 23.84 5.57
CA ASN A 25 -20.54 22.70 4.72
C ASN A 25 -19.00 22.52 4.62
N PRO A 26 -18.43 21.42 5.15
CA PRO A 26 -16.98 21.21 5.30
C PRO A 26 -16.20 21.31 4.00
N PHE A 27 -16.77 20.78 2.91
CA PHE A 27 -16.14 20.80 1.59
C PHE A 27 -15.98 22.21 1.04
N SER A 28 -17.01 23.06 1.24
CA SER A 28 -16.98 24.45 0.80
C SER A 28 -16.01 25.32 1.61
N ARG A 29 -15.73 24.93 2.86
CA ARG A 29 -14.79 25.62 3.75
C ARG A 29 -13.36 25.36 3.30
N VAL A 30 -12.99 24.09 3.21
CA VAL A 30 -11.66 23.65 2.74
C VAL A 30 -11.40 24.11 1.31
N GLY A 31 -12.37 23.96 0.40
CA GLY A 31 -12.24 24.39 -0.99
C GLY A 31 -11.96 25.89 -1.13
N ARG A 32 -12.56 26.73 -0.28
CA ARG A 32 -12.30 28.17 -0.26
C ARG A 32 -10.89 28.50 0.20
N VAL A 33 -10.32 27.77 1.15
CA VAL A 33 -8.94 27.98 1.58
C VAL A 33 -7.97 27.73 0.43
N PHE A 34 -8.13 26.62 -0.30
CA PHE A 34 -7.28 26.33 -1.46
C PHE A 34 -7.46 27.35 -2.58
N LEU A 35 -8.71 27.73 -2.90
CA LEU A 35 -9.01 28.74 -3.91
C LEU A 35 -8.40 30.11 -3.55
N ASN A 36 -8.60 30.58 -2.32
CA ASN A 36 -8.09 31.87 -1.87
C ASN A 36 -6.56 31.87 -1.73
N ALA A 37 -5.94 30.74 -1.36
CA ALA A 37 -4.49 30.61 -1.30
C ALA A 37 -3.83 30.57 -2.69
N ALA A 38 -4.55 30.10 -3.73
CA ALA A 38 -4.07 30.05 -5.10
C ALA A 38 -4.12 31.42 -5.81
N ILE A 39 -4.96 32.34 -5.34
CA ILE A 39 -5.06 33.70 -5.88
C ILE A 39 -3.95 34.56 -5.26
N PRO A 40 -3.06 35.19 -6.05
CA PRO A 40 -2.01 36.05 -5.51
C PRO A 40 -2.59 37.36 -4.97
N HIS A 41 -2.92 37.40 -3.68
CA HIS A 41 -3.27 38.65 -3.00
C HIS A 41 -2.03 39.44 -2.59
N ARG A 42 -1.89 40.65 -3.14
CA ARG A 42 -1.00 41.69 -2.61
C ARG A 42 -1.63 42.26 -1.34
N GLY A 43 -1.22 41.78 -0.16
CA GLY A 43 -1.37 42.53 1.09
C GLY A 43 -2.35 42.00 2.14
N CYS A 44 -2.19 40.75 2.62
CA CYS A 44 -2.71 40.38 3.94
C CYS A 44 -1.53 40.05 4.86
N SER A 45 -1.42 40.84 5.94
CA SER A 45 -0.40 40.68 6.98
C SER A 45 -0.75 39.43 7.80
N ALA A 46 0.14 38.45 7.82
CA ALA A 46 -0.04 37.21 8.58
C ALA A 46 0.21 37.47 10.07
N PHE A 47 -0.78 37.18 10.92
CA PHE A 47 -0.56 37.01 12.35
C PHE A 47 0.03 35.60 12.55
N VAL A 48 1.24 35.54 13.11
CA VAL A 48 2.01 34.30 13.28
C VAL A 48 1.78 33.75 14.68
N ALA A 49 1.14 32.58 14.77
CA ALA A 49 1.30 31.69 15.91
C ALA A 49 2.20 30.53 15.47
N ALA A 50 3.33 30.39 16.15
CA ALA A 50 4.34 29.37 15.89
C ALA A 50 3.80 28.00 16.33
N ASP A 51 3.43 27.16 15.36
CA ASP A 51 3.38 25.72 15.55
C ASP A 51 4.31 25.08 14.52
N ALA A 52 4.87 23.91 14.85
CA ALA A 52 5.92 23.24 14.07
C ALA A 52 5.47 22.92 12.63
N GLU A 53 5.67 23.88 11.73
CA GLU A 53 5.02 23.92 10.42
C GLU A 53 5.76 23.11 9.36
N GLN A 54 5.02 22.25 8.64
CA GLN A 54 5.52 21.62 7.43
C GLN A 54 5.70 22.69 6.33
N PRO A 55 6.84 22.72 5.60
CA PRO A 55 7.09 23.72 4.56
C PRO A 55 6.04 23.68 3.44
N ILE A 56 5.42 22.52 3.20
CA ILE A 56 4.37 22.30 2.20
C ILE A 56 3.09 23.07 2.51
N THR A 57 2.77 23.35 3.77
CA THR A 57 1.49 23.97 4.18
C THR A 57 1.52 25.49 4.30
N LYS A 58 2.71 26.10 4.27
CA LYS A 58 2.94 27.52 4.60
C LYS A 58 2.24 28.52 3.68
N PHE A 59 1.86 28.10 2.47
CA PHE A 59 1.15 28.97 1.54
C PHE A 59 -0.33 29.15 1.93
N LEU A 60 -0.91 28.19 2.67
CA LEU A 60 -2.33 28.21 3.06
C LEU A 60 -2.63 29.32 4.08
N ASP A 61 -1.62 29.80 4.81
CA ASP A 61 -1.76 30.92 5.75
C ASP A 61 -2.11 32.25 5.07
N ARG A 62 -1.93 32.34 3.75
CA ARG A 62 -2.26 33.51 2.95
C ARG A 62 -3.73 33.58 2.55
N ALA A 63 -4.52 32.53 2.83
CA ALA A 63 -5.90 32.40 2.35
C ALA A 63 -6.90 33.41 2.96
N GLY A 64 -6.52 34.15 4.01
CA GLY A 64 -7.40 35.11 4.69
C GLY A 64 -8.68 34.47 5.26
N CYS A 65 -8.66 33.16 5.54
CA CYS A 65 -9.79 32.39 6.06
C CYS A 65 -9.70 32.20 7.59
N SER A 66 -10.76 31.63 8.17
CA SER A 66 -10.77 31.24 9.59
C SER A 66 -9.61 30.26 9.90
N GLU A 67 -9.01 30.38 11.09
CA GLU A 67 -7.92 29.49 11.53
C GLU A 67 -8.32 28.01 11.49
N GLY A 68 -9.58 27.69 11.77
CA GLY A 68 -10.11 26.33 11.69
C GLY A 68 -10.11 25.78 10.26
N ASP A 69 -10.49 26.61 9.28
CA ASP A 69 -10.53 26.21 7.87
C ASP A 69 -9.13 25.98 7.32
N ILE A 70 -8.20 26.87 7.67
CA ILE A 70 -6.78 26.74 7.28
C ILE A 70 -6.22 25.46 7.88
N ARG A 71 -6.50 25.17 9.16
CA ARG A 71 -6.05 23.94 9.84
C ARG A 71 -6.60 22.67 9.18
N ASP A 72 -7.88 22.65 8.84
CA ASP A 72 -8.51 21.50 8.15
C ASP A 72 -7.86 21.25 6.77
N ALA A 73 -7.55 22.32 6.02
CA ALA A 73 -6.84 22.23 4.75
C ALA A 73 -5.38 21.76 4.93
N LYS A 74 -4.69 22.26 5.95
CA LYS A 74 -3.33 21.82 6.30
C LYS A 74 -3.31 20.34 6.68
N ALA A 75 -4.30 19.86 7.42
CA ALA A 75 -4.42 18.45 7.79
C ALA A 75 -4.53 17.53 6.56
N LEU A 76 -5.40 17.86 5.60
CA LEU A 76 -5.52 17.10 4.35
C LEU A 76 -4.22 17.11 3.53
N LEU A 77 -3.56 18.27 3.44
CA LEU A 77 -2.29 18.39 2.71
C LEU A 77 -1.16 17.59 3.39
N GLY A 78 -1.18 17.52 4.72
CA GLY A 78 -0.25 16.72 5.53
C GLY A 78 -0.41 15.20 5.36
N LEU A 79 -1.51 14.73 4.75
CA LEU A 79 -1.72 13.32 4.40
C LEU A 79 -1.07 12.94 3.06
N LEU A 80 -0.85 13.91 2.17
CA LEU A 80 -0.31 13.65 0.83
C LEU A 80 1.04 12.93 0.85
N PRO A 81 2.03 13.25 1.72
CA PRO A 81 3.29 12.53 1.74
C PRO A 81 3.08 11.03 2.02
N ILE A 82 2.23 10.70 3.00
CA ILE A 82 1.90 9.32 3.35
C ILE A 82 1.17 8.66 2.19
N TRP A 83 0.18 9.34 1.62
CA TRP A 83 -0.55 8.91 0.43
C TRP A 83 0.38 8.53 -0.74
N PHE A 84 1.31 9.41 -1.10
CA PHE A 84 2.29 9.14 -2.17
C PHE A 84 3.20 7.95 -1.82
N THR A 85 3.66 7.84 -0.57
CA THR A 85 4.52 6.72 -0.17
C THR A 85 3.78 5.39 -0.16
N SER A 86 2.48 5.38 0.14
CA SER A 86 1.65 4.17 0.12
C SER A 86 1.33 3.67 -1.28
N LEU A 87 1.41 4.52 -2.32
CA LEU A 87 1.24 4.08 -3.72
C LEU A 87 2.23 2.98 -4.09
N GLY A 88 3.49 3.07 -3.63
CA GLY A 88 4.50 2.05 -3.95
C GLY A 88 4.13 0.66 -3.44
N PHE A 89 3.58 0.57 -2.23
CA PHE A 89 3.04 -0.69 -1.71
C PHE A 89 1.81 -1.14 -2.48
N ALA A 90 0.90 -0.21 -2.79
CA ALA A 90 -0.33 -0.55 -3.50
C ALA A 90 -0.05 -1.08 -4.92
N VAL A 91 0.99 -0.56 -5.59
CA VAL A 91 1.47 -1.11 -6.88
C VAL A 91 1.97 -2.54 -6.70
N VAL A 92 2.82 -2.78 -5.70
CA VAL A 92 3.31 -4.14 -5.38
C VAL A 92 2.16 -5.09 -5.03
N PHE A 93 1.15 -4.59 -4.31
CA PHE A 93 -0.06 -5.33 -3.97
C PHE A 93 -0.84 -5.72 -5.24
N SER A 94 -1.10 -4.76 -6.13
CA SER A 94 -1.78 -4.99 -7.41
C SER A 94 -1.07 -6.08 -8.23
N GLN A 95 0.26 -5.98 -8.36
CA GLN A 95 1.08 -6.96 -9.07
C GLN A 95 1.08 -8.33 -8.42
N GLY A 96 1.18 -8.42 -7.10
CA GLY A 96 1.23 -9.68 -6.37
C GLY A 96 0.01 -10.57 -6.65
N THR A 97 -1.18 -9.99 -6.82
CA THR A 97 -2.38 -10.76 -7.16
C THR A 97 -2.32 -11.43 -8.54
N THR A 98 -1.66 -10.77 -9.50
CA THR A 98 -1.59 -11.21 -10.89
C THR A 98 -0.37 -12.08 -11.14
N LEU A 99 0.82 -11.59 -10.78
CA LEU A 99 2.09 -12.28 -11.04
C LEU A 99 2.19 -13.60 -10.29
N PHE A 100 1.75 -13.68 -9.03
CA PHE A 100 1.80 -14.96 -8.29
C PHE A 100 0.90 -16.01 -8.94
N THR A 101 -0.24 -15.57 -9.49
CA THR A 101 -1.14 -16.44 -10.23
C THR A 101 -0.48 -16.91 -11.53
N LYS A 102 0.23 -16.04 -12.24
CA LYS A 102 1.01 -16.39 -13.45
C LYS A 102 2.10 -17.43 -13.15
N GLN A 103 2.86 -17.26 -12.08
CA GLN A 103 3.85 -18.25 -11.64
C GLN A 103 3.19 -19.62 -11.40
N GLY A 104 2.03 -19.63 -10.73
CA GLY A 104 1.32 -20.88 -10.45
C GLY A 104 0.71 -21.55 -11.68
N GLN A 105 0.53 -20.84 -12.81
CA GLN A 105 -0.07 -21.43 -14.01
C GLN A 105 0.82 -22.50 -14.65
N THR A 106 2.14 -22.35 -14.53
CA THR A 106 3.14 -23.22 -15.17
C THR A 106 3.71 -24.26 -14.20
N MET A 107 3.25 -24.26 -12.96
CA MET A 107 3.64 -25.22 -11.92
C MET A 107 2.68 -26.41 -11.85
N ASP A 108 3.14 -27.51 -11.25
CA ASP A 108 2.29 -28.66 -10.96
C ASP A 108 1.27 -28.32 -9.86
N ARG A 109 -0.01 -28.36 -10.26
CA ARG A 109 -1.18 -27.99 -9.45
C ARG A 109 -1.96 -29.18 -8.94
N GLU A 110 -1.42 -30.38 -9.07
CA GLU A 110 -2.03 -31.58 -8.53
C GLU A 110 -1.81 -31.67 -7.01
N ILE A 111 -2.88 -31.85 -6.24
CA ILE A 111 -2.81 -31.95 -4.77
C ILE A 111 -3.11 -33.38 -4.30
N PHE A 112 -4.18 -33.99 -4.84
CA PHE A 112 -4.67 -35.31 -4.44
C PHE A 112 -5.04 -36.13 -5.67
N SER A 113 -4.32 -37.22 -5.93
CA SER A 113 -4.67 -38.30 -6.87
C SER A 113 -5.44 -37.84 -8.13
N GLY A 114 -4.89 -36.87 -8.88
CA GLY A 114 -5.46 -36.32 -10.11
C GLY A 114 -6.27 -35.02 -9.97
N LEU A 115 -6.53 -34.51 -8.76
CA LEU A 115 -7.22 -33.25 -8.55
C LEU A 115 -6.28 -32.05 -8.79
N LYS A 116 -6.44 -31.42 -9.95
CA LYS A 116 -5.75 -30.18 -10.33
C LYS A 116 -6.55 -28.96 -9.88
N ILE A 117 -5.97 -28.13 -9.02
CA ILE A 117 -6.60 -26.86 -8.64
C ILE A 117 -6.27 -25.75 -9.64
N PRO A 118 -7.15 -24.74 -9.82
CA PRO A 118 -6.80 -23.53 -10.57
C PRO A 118 -5.66 -22.77 -9.89
N ALA A 119 -4.73 -22.19 -10.65
CA ALA A 119 -3.65 -21.36 -10.08
C ALA A 119 -4.20 -20.20 -9.22
N ALA A 120 -5.29 -19.58 -9.66
CA ALA A 120 -5.96 -18.51 -8.93
C ALA A 120 -6.51 -18.95 -7.56
N ALA A 121 -6.79 -20.25 -7.36
CA ALA A 121 -7.25 -20.75 -6.07
C ALA A 121 -6.18 -20.63 -4.98
N MET A 122 -4.90 -20.52 -5.33
CA MET A 122 -3.81 -20.28 -4.37
C MET A 122 -3.96 -18.94 -3.64
N GLN A 123 -4.65 -17.97 -4.24
CA GLN A 123 -4.96 -16.69 -3.58
C GLN A 123 -5.83 -16.87 -2.33
N SER A 124 -6.56 -17.98 -2.20
CA SER A 124 -7.29 -18.32 -0.98
C SER A 124 -6.38 -18.41 0.25
N LEU A 125 -5.11 -18.80 0.11
CA LEU A 125 -4.15 -18.83 1.22
C LEU A 125 -3.93 -17.45 1.83
N SER A 126 -3.92 -16.38 1.01
CA SER A 126 -3.85 -15.00 1.51
C SER A 126 -5.10 -14.65 2.32
N PHE A 127 -6.28 -15.00 1.82
CA PHE A 127 -7.54 -14.73 2.51
C PHE A 127 -7.66 -15.51 3.82
N PHE A 128 -7.28 -16.79 3.85
CA PHE A 128 -7.22 -17.57 5.09
C PHE A 128 -6.25 -16.96 6.09
N THR A 129 -5.10 -16.48 5.63
CA THR A 129 -4.14 -15.77 6.49
C THR A 129 -4.76 -14.52 7.09
N VAL A 130 -5.45 -13.71 6.28
CA VAL A 130 -6.15 -12.50 6.78
C VAL A 130 -7.21 -12.87 7.82
N ILE A 131 -8.07 -13.86 7.52
CA ILE A 131 -9.14 -14.32 8.41
C ILE A 131 -8.57 -14.83 9.74
N PHE A 132 -7.44 -15.54 9.71
CA PHE A 132 -6.81 -16.09 10.91
C PHE A 132 -6.06 -15.03 11.72
N ILE A 133 -5.30 -14.17 11.04
CA ILE A 133 -4.45 -13.17 11.70
C ILE A 133 -5.26 -12.00 12.25
N MET A 134 -6.39 -11.63 11.64
CA MET A 134 -7.18 -10.48 12.10
C MET A 134 -7.68 -10.64 13.55
N PRO A 135 -8.30 -11.76 13.97
CA PRO A 135 -8.61 -12.01 15.37
C PRO A 135 -7.38 -12.04 16.28
N VAL A 136 -6.27 -12.65 15.83
CA VAL A 136 -5.01 -12.69 16.59
C VAL A 136 -4.47 -11.27 16.82
N TYR A 137 -4.59 -10.40 15.80
CA TYR A 137 -4.20 -9.02 15.90
C TYR A 137 -5.02 -8.28 16.96
N ASP A 138 -6.35 -8.37 16.89
CA ASP A 138 -7.24 -7.63 17.78
C ASP A 138 -7.24 -8.17 19.22
N TRP A 139 -7.13 -9.49 19.40
CA TRP A 139 -7.26 -10.13 20.72
C TRP A 139 -5.93 -10.36 21.43
N VAL A 140 -4.84 -10.51 20.69
CA VAL A 140 -3.52 -10.84 21.27
C VAL A 140 -2.56 -9.68 21.08
N LEU A 141 -2.31 -9.26 19.84
CA LEU A 141 -1.26 -8.26 19.55
C LEU A 141 -1.62 -6.89 20.12
N VAL A 142 -2.85 -6.41 19.95
CA VAL A 142 -3.27 -5.09 20.46
C VAL A 142 -3.24 -5.05 22.00
N PRO A 143 -3.85 -5.99 22.74
CA PRO A 143 -3.79 -5.98 24.21
C PRO A 143 -2.38 -6.18 24.75
N ALA A 144 -1.58 -7.07 24.16
CA ALA A 144 -0.18 -7.24 24.56
C ALA A 144 0.62 -5.96 24.32
N ALA A 145 0.47 -5.32 23.15
CA ALA A 145 1.15 -4.07 22.86
C ALA A 145 0.72 -2.94 23.80
N ARG A 146 -0.57 -2.84 24.16
CA ARG A 146 -1.06 -1.90 25.18
C ARG A 146 -0.40 -2.16 26.54
N SER A 147 -0.28 -3.42 26.93
CA SER A 147 0.35 -3.82 28.19
C SER A 147 1.86 -3.54 28.23
N LEU A 148 2.58 -3.74 27.12
CA LEU A 148 4.03 -3.52 27.05
C LEU A 148 4.40 -2.03 26.90
N THR A 149 3.65 -1.29 26.08
CA THR A 149 4.00 0.11 25.75
C THR A 149 3.37 1.12 26.69
N GLY A 150 2.35 0.72 27.48
CA GLY A 150 1.57 1.62 28.33
C GLY A 150 0.75 2.66 27.55
N ARG A 151 0.66 2.55 26.22
CA ARG A 151 -0.11 3.48 25.36
C ARG A 151 -1.48 2.90 25.05
N PRO A 152 -2.55 3.71 25.02
CA PRO A 152 -3.91 3.23 24.71
C PRO A 152 -4.04 2.62 23.30
N ALA A 153 -3.18 3.04 22.35
CA ALA A 153 -3.11 2.44 21.03
C ALA A 153 -2.23 1.17 20.95
N GLY A 154 -1.37 0.91 21.95
CA GLY A 154 -0.37 -0.16 21.90
C GLY A 154 0.75 0.14 20.91
N ILE A 155 0.51 -0.11 19.61
CA ILE A 155 1.45 0.13 18.50
C ILE A 155 1.00 1.39 17.75
N SER A 156 1.92 2.23 17.26
CA SER A 156 1.53 3.38 16.44
C SER A 156 1.05 2.92 15.05
N MET A 157 0.09 3.65 14.45
CA MET A 157 -0.42 3.33 13.10
C MET A 157 0.72 3.30 12.07
N LEU A 158 1.67 4.24 12.15
CA LEU A 158 2.83 4.28 11.26
C LEU A 158 3.75 3.07 11.43
N GLN A 159 3.97 2.58 12.65
CA GLN A 159 4.76 1.36 12.90
C GLN A 159 4.06 0.14 12.31
N ARG A 160 2.73 0.06 12.45
CA ARG A 160 1.91 -1.00 11.88
C ARG A 160 2.03 -1.02 10.35
N ILE A 161 1.89 0.14 9.71
CA ILE A 161 2.09 0.31 8.26
C ILE A 161 3.51 -0.13 7.87
N GLY A 162 4.53 0.37 8.58
CA GLY A 162 5.94 0.03 8.33
C GLY A 162 6.23 -1.47 8.42
N ALA A 163 5.68 -2.17 9.42
CA ALA A 163 5.81 -3.62 9.56
C ALA A 163 5.17 -4.36 8.38
N GLY A 164 3.99 -3.94 7.93
CA GLY A 164 3.34 -4.51 6.75
C GLY A 164 4.11 -4.25 5.46
N LEU A 165 4.71 -3.06 5.29
CA LEU A 165 5.60 -2.74 4.17
C LEU A 165 6.84 -3.65 4.16
N PHE A 166 7.40 -3.95 5.33
CA PHE A 166 8.53 -4.87 5.46
C PHE A 166 8.13 -6.30 5.05
N MET A 167 6.97 -6.78 5.53
CA MET A 167 6.46 -8.11 5.16
C MET A 167 6.16 -8.22 3.67
N SER A 168 5.62 -7.16 3.06
CA SER A 168 5.41 -7.05 1.61
C SER A 168 6.72 -7.16 0.83
N LEU A 169 7.78 -6.49 1.30
CA LEU A 169 9.12 -6.63 0.72
C LEU A 169 9.60 -8.07 0.76
N LEU A 170 9.51 -8.70 1.93
CA LEU A 170 9.95 -10.07 2.13
C LEU A 170 9.16 -11.04 1.24
N SER A 171 7.85 -10.82 1.10
CA SER A 171 7.01 -11.59 0.19
C SER A 171 7.48 -11.49 -1.26
N MET A 172 7.86 -10.29 -1.73
CA MET A 172 8.36 -10.10 -3.10
C MET A 172 9.75 -10.68 -3.30
N VAL A 173 10.63 -10.59 -2.30
CA VAL A 173 11.95 -11.26 -2.32
C VAL A 173 11.78 -12.77 -2.43
N ILE A 174 10.89 -13.37 -1.64
CA ILE A 174 10.61 -14.81 -1.70
C ILE A 174 10.02 -15.19 -3.07
N ALA A 175 9.09 -14.39 -3.60
CA ALA A 175 8.53 -14.64 -4.93
C ALA A 175 9.59 -14.58 -6.04
N ALA A 176 10.52 -13.64 -5.96
CA ALA A 176 11.65 -13.56 -6.89
C ALA A 176 12.57 -14.79 -6.77
N LEU A 177 12.86 -15.26 -5.55
CA LEU A 177 13.68 -16.46 -5.34
C LEU A 177 12.99 -17.73 -5.86
N ILE A 178 11.68 -17.84 -5.67
CA ILE A 178 10.89 -18.95 -6.23
C ILE A 178 10.88 -18.87 -7.74
N GLU A 179 10.77 -17.68 -8.34
CA GLU A 179 10.85 -17.50 -9.78
C GLU A 179 12.21 -17.92 -10.34
N MET A 180 13.31 -17.50 -9.71
CA MET A 180 14.65 -17.92 -10.11
C MET A 180 14.78 -19.44 -10.09
N LYS A 181 14.22 -20.10 -9.07
CA LYS A 181 14.20 -21.56 -8.99
C LYS A 181 13.32 -22.19 -10.07
N ARG A 182 12.14 -21.62 -10.32
CA ARG A 182 11.21 -22.09 -11.36
C ARG A 182 11.85 -22.04 -12.75
N LEU A 183 12.51 -20.92 -13.08
CA LEU A 183 13.24 -20.75 -14.33
C LEU A 183 14.42 -21.70 -14.46
N ALA A 184 15.17 -21.96 -13.38
CA ALA A 184 16.24 -22.95 -13.39
C ALA A 184 15.72 -24.36 -13.73
N VAL A 185 14.59 -24.75 -13.15
CA VAL A 185 13.92 -26.03 -13.47
C VAL A 185 13.46 -26.05 -14.94
N ALA A 186 12.91 -24.96 -15.47
CA ALA A 186 12.52 -24.89 -16.88
C ALA A 186 13.72 -25.13 -17.83
N VAL A 187 14.87 -24.53 -17.52
CA VAL A 187 16.12 -24.71 -18.29
C VAL A 187 16.64 -26.14 -18.19
N GLU A 188 16.71 -26.71 -16.98
CA GLU A 188 17.20 -28.07 -16.75
C GLU A 188 16.38 -29.13 -17.49
N TRP A 189 15.08 -28.93 -17.59
CA TRP A 189 14.15 -29.85 -18.26
C TRP A 189 13.95 -29.53 -19.75
N GLY A 190 14.60 -28.49 -20.27
CA GLY A 190 14.47 -28.08 -21.68
C GLY A 190 13.07 -27.57 -22.06
N LEU A 191 12.29 -27.10 -21.09
CA LEU A 191 10.89 -26.68 -21.25
C LEU A 191 10.74 -25.16 -21.49
N VAL A 192 11.85 -24.45 -21.74
CA VAL A 192 11.87 -22.96 -21.84
C VAL A 192 11.02 -22.45 -23.00
N ASP A 193 11.03 -23.16 -24.14
CA ASP A 193 10.34 -22.77 -25.37
C ASP A 193 8.96 -23.44 -25.54
N GLU A 194 8.55 -24.30 -24.59
CA GLU A 194 7.28 -25.05 -24.68
C GLU A 194 6.13 -24.29 -24.03
N ALA A 195 5.45 -23.48 -24.85
CA ALA A 195 4.30 -22.71 -24.39
C ALA A 195 3.19 -23.59 -23.77
N GLY A 196 2.94 -23.41 -22.47
CA GLY A 196 1.94 -24.17 -21.71
C GLY A 196 2.44 -25.46 -21.08
N ALA A 197 3.75 -25.73 -21.12
CA ALA A 197 4.34 -26.83 -20.37
C ALA A 197 4.10 -26.69 -18.87
N THR A 198 3.88 -27.81 -18.19
CA THR A 198 3.80 -27.85 -16.73
C THR A 198 5.16 -28.28 -16.20
N LEU A 199 5.82 -27.38 -15.47
CA LEU A 199 7.09 -27.65 -14.83
C LEU A 199 6.90 -28.68 -13.70
N PRO A 200 7.86 -29.59 -13.50
CA PRO A 200 7.84 -30.57 -12.40
C PRO A 200 8.19 -29.91 -11.06
N MET A 201 7.46 -28.86 -10.71
CA MET A 201 7.60 -28.08 -9.49
C MET A 201 6.23 -27.83 -8.89
N SER A 202 6.02 -28.29 -7.65
CA SER A 202 4.72 -28.16 -7.00
C SER A 202 4.32 -26.71 -6.71
N VAL A 203 3.07 -26.36 -6.97
CA VAL A 203 2.49 -25.03 -6.69
C VAL A 203 2.59 -24.62 -5.21
N TRP A 204 2.73 -25.58 -4.29
CA TRP A 204 2.90 -25.32 -2.85
C TRP A 204 4.16 -24.52 -2.50
N TRP A 205 5.16 -24.47 -3.39
CA TRP A 205 6.30 -23.57 -3.22
C TRP A 205 5.87 -22.09 -3.17
N LEU A 206 4.71 -21.72 -3.73
CA LEU A 206 4.14 -20.36 -3.63
C LEU A 206 3.44 -20.08 -2.29
N ALA A 207 3.23 -21.07 -1.43
CA ALA A 207 2.53 -20.86 -0.17
C ALA A 207 3.19 -19.79 0.74
N PRO A 208 4.53 -19.74 0.92
CA PRO A 208 5.17 -18.75 1.78
C PRO A 208 4.95 -17.30 1.32
N GLN A 209 5.01 -17.04 0.00
CA GLN A 209 4.73 -15.70 -0.53
C GLN A 209 3.27 -15.32 -0.36
N TYR A 210 2.30 -16.23 -0.57
CA TYR A 210 0.89 -15.92 -0.33
C TYR A 210 0.56 -15.66 1.15
N VAL A 211 1.14 -16.44 2.07
CA VAL A 211 0.95 -16.23 3.52
C VAL A 211 1.54 -14.90 3.96
N LEU A 212 2.78 -14.57 3.56
CA LEU A 212 3.39 -13.27 3.89
C LEU A 212 2.64 -12.10 3.25
N PHE A 213 2.13 -12.28 2.03
CA PHE A 213 1.30 -11.29 1.36
C PHE A 213 0.00 -11.03 2.13
N GLY A 214 -0.70 -12.09 2.55
CA GLY A 214 -1.87 -11.98 3.42
C GLY A 214 -1.56 -11.29 4.75
N LEU A 215 -0.44 -11.63 5.39
CA LEU A 215 0.02 -10.99 6.62
C LEU A 215 0.28 -9.49 6.42
N ALA A 216 1.00 -9.13 5.36
CA ALA A 216 1.29 -7.74 5.00
C ALA A 216 -0.01 -6.93 4.84
N ASN A 217 -1.03 -7.52 4.20
CA ASN A 217 -2.32 -6.87 3.99
C ASN A 217 -3.00 -6.48 5.30
N VAL A 218 -3.02 -7.36 6.31
CA VAL A 218 -3.64 -7.05 7.61
C VAL A 218 -2.96 -5.86 8.29
N PHE A 219 -1.64 -5.74 8.17
CA PHE A 219 -0.90 -4.64 8.78
C PHE A 219 -1.02 -3.32 8.01
N VAL A 220 -0.87 -3.36 6.68
CA VAL A 220 -0.90 -2.13 5.87
C VAL A 220 -2.30 -1.61 5.64
N ILE A 221 -3.26 -2.44 5.23
CA ILE A 221 -4.61 -1.97 4.88
C ILE A 221 -5.30 -1.37 6.10
N VAL A 222 -5.30 -2.10 7.21
CA VAL A 222 -5.94 -1.59 8.44
C VAL A 222 -5.15 -0.39 8.98
N GLY A 223 -3.82 -0.41 8.93
CA GLY A 223 -3.00 0.72 9.35
C GLY A 223 -3.24 2.00 8.54
N LEU A 224 -3.35 1.89 7.21
CA LEU A 224 -3.66 3.01 6.33
C LEU A 224 -5.10 3.48 6.55
N GLN A 225 -6.06 2.58 6.64
CA GLN A 225 -7.46 2.94 6.87
C GLN A 225 -7.62 3.70 8.19
N ASP A 226 -7.07 3.18 9.30
CA ASP A 226 -7.09 3.84 10.60
C ASP A 226 -6.41 5.20 10.54
N PHE A 227 -5.24 5.28 9.88
CA PHE A 227 -4.51 6.54 9.73
C PHE A 227 -5.31 7.59 8.96
N PHE A 228 -5.81 7.26 7.76
CA PHE A 228 -6.55 8.24 6.95
C PHE A 228 -7.90 8.64 7.57
N TYR A 229 -8.49 7.77 8.39
CA TYR A 229 -9.75 8.05 9.08
C TYR A 229 -9.56 8.90 10.35
N ASP A 230 -8.53 8.64 11.15
CA ASP A 230 -8.31 9.35 12.42
C ASP A 230 -7.63 10.70 12.25
N GLN A 231 -6.90 10.90 11.16
CA GLN A 231 -6.08 12.10 10.95
C GLN A 231 -6.84 13.25 10.29
N VAL A 232 -8.06 12.99 9.83
CA VAL A 232 -8.98 14.01 9.30
C VAL A 232 -9.98 14.42 10.38
N PRO A 233 -10.45 15.68 10.38
CA PRO A 233 -11.49 16.12 11.30
C PRO A 233 -12.80 15.33 11.06
N SER A 234 -13.66 15.30 12.08
CA SER A 234 -14.91 14.51 12.08
C SER A 234 -15.74 14.71 10.81
N ASP A 235 -15.78 15.94 10.33
CA ASP A 235 -16.64 16.36 9.24
C ASP A 235 -16.05 15.99 7.86
N LEU A 236 -14.78 15.56 7.82
CA LEU A 236 -14.03 15.18 6.61
C LEU A 236 -13.62 13.70 6.60
N LYS A 237 -14.16 12.87 7.50
CA LYS A 237 -13.88 11.42 7.56
C LYS A 237 -14.12 10.70 6.24
N SER A 238 -15.16 11.07 5.51
CA SER A 238 -15.44 10.53 4.17
C SER A 238 -14.35 10.87 3.15
N ILE A 239 -13.70 12.03 3.26
CA ILE A 239 -12.54 12.39 2.41
C ILE A 239 -11.33 11.54 2.76
N GLY A 240 -11.06 11.33 4.06
CA GLY A 240 -9.99 10.44 4.51
C GLY A 240 -10.14 9.04 3.89
N LEU A 241 -11.34 8.47 3.96
CA LEU A 241 -11.62 7.17 3.36
C LEU A 241 -11.52 7.20 1.82
N ALA A 242 -11.97 8.28 1.17
CA ALA A 242 -11.84 8.44 -0.28
C ALA A 242 -10.37 8.54 -0.73
N LEU A 243 -9.52 9.23 0.04
CA LEU A 243 -8.07 9.28 -0.18
C LEU A 243 -7.45 7.90 -0.02
N TYR A 244 -7.88 7.11 0.97
CA TYR A 244 -7.44 5.73 1.10
C TYR A 244 -7.84 4.87 -0.11
N LEU A 245 -9.10 4.93 -0.54
CA LEU A 245 -9.57 4.16 -1.70
C LEU A 245 -8.90 4.60 -3.00
N SER A 246 -8.56 5.89 -3.14
CA SER A 246 -7.86 6.39 -4.31
C SER A 246 -6.44 5.84 -4.43
N ILE A 247 -5.77 5.49 -3.32
CA ILE A 247 -4.47 4.80 -3.34
C ILE A 247 -4.60 3.49 -4.12
N LEU A 248 -5.62 2.69 -3.78
CA LEU A 248 -5.84 1.38 -4.43
C LEU A 248 -6.13 1.57 -5.93
N GLY A 249 -7.09 2.44 -6.26
CA GLY A 249 -7.46 2.67 -7.66
C GLY A 249 -6.32 3.23 -8.52
N ILE A 250 -5.59 4.23 -8.03
CA ILE A 250 -4.45 4.80 -8.77
C ILE A 250 -3.31 3.80 -8.90
N SER A 251 -3.12 2.94 -7.90
CA SER A 251 -2.07 1.91 -7.94
C SER A 251 -2.29 0.86 -9.02
N ASP A 252 -3.53 0.51 -9.36
CA ASP A 252 -3.82 -0.42 -10.45
C ASP A 252 -3.45 0.17 -11.82
N PHE A 253 -3.74 1.46 -12.03
CA PHE A 253 -3.30 2.18 -13.22
C PHE A 253 -1.77 2.28 -13.29
N MET A 254 -1.11 2.59 -12.17
CA MET A 254 0.35 2.64 -12.11
C MET A 254 0.99 1.27 -12.34
N SER A 255 0.39 0.20 -11.81
CA SER A 255 0.81 -1.18 -12.02
C SER A 255 0.75 -1.55 -13.50
N SER A 256 -0.37 -1.24 -14.15
CA SER A 256 -0.57 -1.47 -15.59
C SER A 256 0.42 -0.67 -16.44
N PHE A 257 0.65 0.60 -16.08
CA PHE A 257 1.65 1.43 -16.73
C PHE A 257 3.08 0.88 -16.55
N LEU A 258 3.42 0.38 -15.36
CA LEU A 258 4.74 -0.21 -15.12
C LEU A 258 4.96 -1.45 -15.99
N ILE A 259 3.96 -2.33 -16.09
CA ILE A 259 4.00 -3.51 -16.96
C ILE A 259 4.21 -3.11 -18.42
N ALA A 260 3.41 -2.16 -18.92
CA ALA A 260 3.54 -1.67 -20.31
C ALA A 260 4.91 -1.00 -20.58
N LEU A 261 5.44 -0.28 -19.61
CA LEU A 261 6.78 0.32 -19.71
C LEU A 261 7.87 -0.75 -19.78
N LEU A 262 7.80 -1.76 -18.90
CA LEU A 262 8.73 -2.88 -18.90
C LEU A 262 8.67 -3.66 -20.22
N GLU A 263 7.47 -3.90 -20.74
CA GLU A 263 7.28 -4.53 -22.04
C GLU A 263 7.91 -3.69 -23.17
N SER A 264 7.69 -2.38 -23.18
CA SER A 264 8.28 -1.47 -24.17
C SER A 264 9.80 -1.43 -24.12
N ILE A 265 10.39 -1.47 -22.92
CA ILE A 265 11.85 -1.49 -22.75
C ILE A 265 12.42 -2.82 -23.22
N THR A 266 11.79 -3.94 -22.86
CA THR A 266 12.26 -5.30 -23.18
C THR A 266 12.21 -5.55 -24.70
N THR A 267 11.09 -5.18 -25.34
CA THR A 267 10.93 -5.30 -26.81
C THR A 267 11.91 -4.44 -27.59
N ARG A 268 12.22 -3.22 -27.10
CA ARG A 268 13.26 -2.35 -27.71
C ARG A 268 14.67 -2.90 -27.56
N ALA A 269 14.93 -3.69 -26.52
CA ALA A 269 16.21 -4.36 -26.32
C ALA A 269 16.40 -5.61 -27.21
N GLY A 270 15.41 -5.94 -28.05
CA GLY A 270 15.45 -7.12 -28.92
C GLY A 270 15.25 -8.45 -28.19
N LEU A 271 14.86 -8.40 -26.91
CA LEU A 271 14.43 -9.57 -26.14
C LEU A 271 12.94 -9.82 -26.42
N ASP A 272 12.55 -11.09 -26.48
CA ASP A 272 11.13 -11.46 -26.50
C ASP A 272 10.42 -10.87 -25.28
N SER A 273 9.12 -10.60 -25.39
CA SER A 273 8.38 -10.00 -24.28
C SER A 273 8.52 -10.86 -23.02
N TRP A 274 8.93 -10.26 -21.90
CA TRP A 274 9.10 -10.97 -20.62
C TRP A 274 7.78 -11.61 -20.11
N GLU A 275 6.63 -11.13 -20.59
CA GLU A 275 5.33 -11.79 -20.39
C GLU A 275 5.20 -13.11 -21.17
N ARG A 276 5.83 -13.23 -22.35
CA ARG A 276 6.00 -14.52 -23.02
C ARG A 276 6.93 -15.41 -22.21
N ASP A 277 7.98 -14.90 -21.57
CA ASP A 277 8.82 -15.76 -20.68
C ASP A 277 8.06 -16.24 -19.42
N LEU A 278 7.07 -15.47 -18.94
CA LEU A 278 6.19 -15.88 -17.82
C LEU A 278 5.03 -16.80 -18.23
N VAL A 279 4.67 -16.83 -19.51
CA VAL A 279 3.52 -17.60 -20.05
C VAL A 279 3.99 -18.79 -20.90
N CYS A 280 5.19 -18.73 -21.45
CA CYS A 280 5.82 -19.76 -22.27
C CYS A 280 6.75 -20.69 -21.47
N CYS A 281 7.24 -20.28 -20.28
CA CYS A 281 7.91 -21.17 -19.32
C CYS A 281 6.97 -21.64 -18.22
#